data_AF-A0AAP0KS72-F1
#
_entry.id   AF-A0AAP0KS72-F1
#
_cell.length_a   1.000
_cell.length_b   1.000
_cell.length_c   1.000
_cell.angle_alpha   90.00
_cell.angle_beta   90.00
_cell.angle_gamma   90.00
#
_symmetry.space_group_name_H-M   'P 1'
#
loop_
_entity.id
_entity.type
_entity.pdbx_description
1 polymer ?
#
loop_
_entity_poly.entity_id
_entity_poly.type
_entity_poly.pdbx_seq_one_letter_code
_entity_poly.pdbx_strand_id
1 'polypeptide(L)'
;MPLQRPNHTGSAPDPRIIPPPGRPPRPIHPTNPKTLKNPRALILFPDAESVKLTKWVSTNRGELQKGGLVLIVLDGTWNHAREMAKASEGFLKGFATRVCLDFDVGVDGGSVFDSELVLRKEPFGGCVSTVEAVARALRVLEVDGGEIEERLVGALRAMVGFQADHLKGKDVRARPKMGKKNGKEKRRI
;
A
#
# COMPACT_ATOMS: atom_id res chain seq x y z
N MET A 1 1.42 13.56 -63.53
CA MET A 1 1.95 13.06 -62.25
C MET A 1 0.80 12.67 -61.34
N PRO A 2 0.55 11.37 -61.08
CA PRO A 2 -0.40 10.93 -60.07
C PRO A 2 0.32 10.63 -58.74
N LEU A 3 -0.23 11.15 -57.65
CA LEU A 3 0.23 10.92 -56.27
C LEU A 3 0.00 9.46 -55.86
N GLN A 4 1.08 8.74 -55.56
CA GLN A 4 1.06 7.42 -54.93
C GLN A 4 0.64 7.58 -53.45
N ARG A 5 -0.42 6.87 -52.99
CA ARG A 5 -0.74 6.76 -51.56
C ARG A 5 0.11 5.66 -50.89
N PRO A 6 0.51 5.80 -49.63
CA PRO A 6 1.21 4.74 -48.91
C PRO A 6 0.25 3.63 -48.45
N ASN A 7 0.69 2.38 -48.57
CA ASN A 7 0.00 1.20 -48.06
C ASN A 7 0.06 1.17 -46.53
N HIS A 8 -1.09 1.31 -45.87
CA HIS A 8 -1.23 1.06 -44.44
C HIS A 8 -1.56 -0.43 -44.24
N THR A 9 -0.57 -1.24 -43.86
CA THR A 9 -0.82 -2.58 -43.30
C THR A 9 -1.37 -2.41 -41.89
N GLY A 10 -2.69 -2.25 -41.77
CA GLY A 10 -3.39 -2.31 -40.49
C GLY A 10 -3.35 -3.74 -39.94
N SER A 11 -2.52 -3.98 -38.93
CA SER A 11 -2.65 -5.17 -38.09
C SER A 11 -3.98 -5.10 -37.35
N ALA A 12 -4.82 -6.13 -37.51
CA ALA A 12 -6.10 -6.20 -36.81
C ALA A 12 -5.88 -6.24 -35.28
N PRO A 13 -6.67 -5.50 -34.48
CA PRO A 13 -6.56 -5.54 -33.03
C PRO A 13 -6.94 -6.93 -32.47
N ASP A 14 -6.26 -7.33 -31.39
CA ASP A 14 -6.43 -8.63 -30.72
C ASP A 14 -7.92 -8.88 -30.39
N PRO A 15 -8.51 -10.01 -30.86
CA PRO A 15 -9.92 -10.35 -30.62
C PRO A 15 -10.28 -10.56 -29.14
N ARG A 16 -9.31 -10.45 -28.21
CA ARG A 16 -9.54 -10.46 -26.75
C ARG A 16 -10.11 -9.15 -26.19
N ILE A 17 -10.17 -8.06 -26.96
CA ILE A 17 -10.50 -6.73 -26.42
C ILE A 17 -12.00 -6.39 -26.55
N ILE A 18 -12.75 -7.02 -27.45
CA ILE A 18 -14.18 -6.70 -27.63
C ILE A 18 -15.02 -7.98 -27.64
N PRO A 19 -15.84 -8.26 -26.61
CA PRO A 19 -16.77 -9.37 -26.67
C PRO A 19 -17.85 -9.10 -27.74
N PRO A 20 -18.30 -10.12 -28.48
CA PRO A 20 -19.40 -9.98 -29.43
C PRO A 20 -20.68 -9.56 -28.69
N PRO A 21 -21.55 -8.75 -29.33
CA PRO A 21 -22.78 -8.27 -28.71
C PRO A 21 -23.66 -9.46 -28.27
N GLY A 22 -24.13 -9.42 -27.02
CA GLY A 22 -25.02 -10.43 -26.45
C GLY A 22 -24.37 -11.50 -25.57
N ARG A 23 -23.04 -11.47 -25.37
CA ARG A 23 -22.38 -12.35 -24.39
C ARG A 23 -22.13 -11.59 -23.08
N PRO A 24 -22.59 -12.08 -21.91
CA PRO A 24 -22.25 -11.46 -20.64
C PRO A 24 -20.72 -11.42 -20.46
N PRO A 25 -20.15 -10.38 -19.84
CA PRO A 25 -18.73 -10.33 -19.56
C PRO A 25 -18.36 -11.59 -18.76
N ARG A 26 -17.43 -12.39 -19.28
CA ARG A 26 -16.92 -13.54 -18.53
C ARG A 26 -16.32 -12.99 -17.24
N PRO A 27 -16.56 -13.62 -16.07
CA PRO A 27 -15.80 -13.32 -14.87
C PRO A 27 -14.32 -13.35 -15.24
N ILE A 28 -13.61 -12.27 -14.97
CA ILE A 28 -12.16 -12.24 -15.11
C ILE A 28 -11.65 -13.22 -14.06
N HIS A 29 -11.45 -14.48 -14.47
CA HIS A 29 -10.81 -15.46 -13.63
C HIS A 29 -9.41 -14.90 -13.37
N PRO A 30 -9.00 -14.70 -12.11
CA PRO A 30 -7.62 -14.31 -11.83
C PRO A 30 -6.74 -15.34 -12.53
N THR A 31 -5.88 -14.86 -13.42
CA THR A 31 -4.91 -15.68 -14.13
C THR A 31 -4.22 -16.57 -13.12
N ASN A 32 -4.20 -17.87 -13.37
CA ASN A 32 -3.61 -18.86 -12.47
C ASN A 32 -2.17 -18.39 -12.08
N PRO A 33 -1.89 -18.11 -10.80
CA PRO A 33 -0.63 -17.52 -10.36
C PRO A 33 0.60 -18.37 -10.70
N LYS A 34 0.39 -19.64 -11.09
CA LYS A 34 1.39 -20.58 -11.60
C LYS A 34 2.12 -20.15 -12.89
N THR A 35 1.82 -18.97 -13.46
CA THR A 35 2.38 -18.53 -14.75
C THR A 35 3.30 -17.30 -14.67
N LEU A 36 3.48 -16.69 -13.50
CA LEU A 36 4.50 -15.65 -13.33
C LEU A 36 5.87 -16.33 -13.22
N LYS A 37 6.61 -16.35 -14.34
CA LYS A 37 7.91 -17.04 -14.44
C LYS A 37 8.99 -16.49 -13.51
N ASN A 38 8.80 -15.30 -12.92
CA ASN A 38 9.65 -14.69 -11.90
C ASN A 38 8.84 -13.61 -11.21
N PRO A 39 8.11 -13.91 -10.14
CA PRO A 39 7.33 -12.88 -9.49
C PRO A 39 8.22 -12.10 -8.54
N ARG A 40 8.45 -10.85 -8.89
CA ARG A 40 9.35 -9.93 -8.20
C ARG A 40 8.49 -8.90 -7.49
N ALA A 41 7.65 -9.40 -6.59
CA ALA A 41 6.74 -8.59 -5.82
C ALA A 41 7.11 -8.65 -4.34
N LEU A 42 7.11 -7.50 -3.69
CA LEU A 42 7.21 -7.36 -2.25
C LEU A 42 5.88 -6.86 -1.74
N ILE A 43 5.35 -7.46 -0.69
CA ILE A 43 4.24 -6.88 0.06
C ILE A 43 4.77 -6.32 1.38
N LEU A 44 4.63 -5.01 1.54
CA LEU A 44 5.02 -4.31 2.76
C LEU A 44 3.93 -4.47 3.81
N PHE A 45 4.14 -5.40 4.72
CA PHE A 45 3.21 -5.65 5.81
C PHE A 45 3.95 -6.15 7.05
N PRO A 46 3.80 -5.52 8.22
CA PRO A 46 4.39 -6.01 9.46
C PRO A 46 3.61 -7.21 10.01
N ASP A 47 4.15 -8.42 9.80
CA ASP A 47 3.70 -9.63 10.47
C ASP A 47 4.89 -10.46 10.99
N ALA A 48 4.62 -11.59 11.65
CA ALA A 48 5.65 -12.46 12.22
C ALA A 48 6.47 -13.21 11.16
N GLU A 49 5.94 -13.38 9.95
CA GLU A 49 6.56 -14.11 8.84
C GLU A 49 7.36 -13.16 7.93
N SER A 50 7.21 -11.85 8.09
CA SER A 50 7.85 -10.82 7.28
C SER A 50 9.37 -10.78 7.48
N VAL A 51 10.07 -10.72 6.37
CA VAL A 51 11.52 -10.49 6.35
C VAL A 51 11.81 -9.00 6.44
N LYS A 52 12.78 -8.60 7.27
CA LYS A 52 13.27 -7.21 7.29
C LYS A 52 13.71 -6.76 5.89
N LEU A 53 13.26 -5.59 5.45
CA LEU A 53 13.51 -5.09 4.10
C LEU A 53 15.01 -4.96 3.80
N THR A 54 15.81 -4.43 4.74
CA THR A 54 17.27 -4.34 4.59
C THR A 54 17.94 -5.70 4.39
N LYS A 55 17.50 -6.72 5.14
CA LYS A 55 17.96 -8.11 4.99
C LYS A 55 17.55 -8.71 3.65
N TRP A 56 16.33 -8.41 3.19
CA TRP A 56 15.90 -8.83 1.86
C TRP A 56 16.79 -8.22 0.78
N VAL A 57 17.05 -6.90 0.85
CA VAL A 57 17.90 -6.19 -0.12
C VAL A 57 19.33 -6.71 -0.13
N SER A 58 19.94 -6.97 1.05
CA SER A 58 21.30 -7.50 1.11
C SER A 58 21.42 -8.87 0.45
N THR A 59 20.38 -9.70 0.55
CA THR A 59 20.35 -11.07 0.01
C THR A 59 19.96 -11.09 -1.48
N ASN A 60 19.25 -10.07 -1.97
CA ASN A 60 18.67 -10.02 -3.30
C ASN A 60 19.23 -8.86 -4.16
N ARG A 61 20.49 -8.45 -3.94
CA ARG A 61 21.12 -7.36 -4.71
C ARG A 61 21.07 -7.55 -6.22
N GLY A 62 21.33 -8.78 -6.69
CA GLY A 62 21.27 -9.11 -8.12
C GLY A 62 19.86 -9.01 -8.70
N GLU A 63 18.83 -9.19 -7.88
CA GLU A 63 17.46 -8.90 -8.27
C GLU A 63 17.29 -7.37 -8.37
N LEU A 64 17.63 -6.59 -7.36
CA LEU A 64 17.46 -5.13 -7.40
C LEU A 64 18.03 -4.48 -8.68
N GLN A 65 19.19 -4.94 -9.14
CA GLN A 65 19.85 -4.46 -10.37
C GLN A 65 19.10 -4.81 -11.67
N LYS A 66 18.32 -5.90 -11.69
CA LYS A 66 17.52 -6.30 -12.86
C LYS A 66 16.28 -5.40 -13.07
N GLY A 67 15.95 -4.53 -12.12
CA GLY A 67 14.76 -3.67 -12.16
C GLY A 67 13.44 -4.45 -12.11
N GLY A 68 12.30 -3.77 -12.28
CA GLY A 68 10.98 -4.43 -12.38
C GLY A 68 10.48 -5.07 -11.08
N LEU A 69 10.96 -4.60 -9.93
CA LEU A 69 10.43 -4.97 -8.62
C LEU A 69 9.12 -4.22 -8.36
N VAL A 70 8.08 -4.93 -7.94
CA VAL A 70 6.78 -4.36 -7.58
C VAL A 70 6.65 -4.30 -6.07
N LEU A 71 6.45 -3.10 -5.51
CA LEU A 71 6.10 -2.92 -4.11
C LEU A 71 4.58 -2.81 -3.96
N ILE A 72 3.98 -3.73 -3.21
CA ILE A 72 2.57 -3.77 -2.86
C ILE A 72 2.43 -3.21 -1.45
N VAL A 73 1.58 -2.20 -1.29
CA VAL A 73 1.29 -1.57 0.00
C VAL A 73 -0.21 -1.59 0.24
N LEU A 74 -0.61 -1.93 1.46
CA LEU A 74 -2.01 -2.00 1.88
C LEU A 74 -2.39 -0.72 2.61
N ASP A 75 -3.15 0.16 1.96
CA ASP A 75 -3.57 1.43 2.54
C ASP A 75 -4.89 1.29 3.31
N GLY A 76 -4.91 1.77 4.54
CA GLY A 76 -6.10 1.76 5.38
C GLY A 76 -5.78 1.83 6.86
N THR A 77 -6.81 1.68 7.69
CA THR A 77 -6.58 1.48 9.12
C THR A 77 -5.82 0.18 9.37
N TRP A 78 -5.11 0.07 10.49
CA TRP A 78 -4.40 -1.15 10.87
C TRP A 78 -5.24 -2.43 10.76
N ASN A 79 -6.51 -2.37 11.21
CA ASN A 79 -7.41 -3.51 11.13
C ASN A 79 -7.77 -3.84 9.67
N HIS A 80 -8.09 -2.84 8.86
CA HIS A 80 -8.40 -3.04 7.44
C HIS A 80 -7.19 -3.58 6.67
N ALA A 81 -5.99 -3.03 6.89
CA ALA A 81 -4.75 -3.52 6.28
C ALA A 81 -4.50 -5.00 6.65
N ARG A 82 -4.74 -5.38 7.91
CA ARG A 82 -4.63 -6.78 8.35
C ARG A 82 -5.66 -7.69 7.69
N GLU A 83 -6.91 -7.23 7.55
CA GLU A 83 -7.95 -7.99 6.85
C GLU A 83 -7.60 -8.17 5.37
N MET A 84 -7.12 -7.12 4.70
CA MET A 84 -6.65 -7.17 3.31
C MET A 84 -5.47 -8.13 3.15
N ALA A 85 -4.49 -8.09 4.05
CA ALA A 85 -3.33 -9.00 4.01
C ALA A 85 -3.75 -10.47 4.13
N LYS A 86 -4.69 -10.77 5.04
CA LYS A 86 -5.24 -12.13 5.21
C LYS A 86 -6.06 -12.57 4.00
N ALA A 87 -6.95 -11.72 3.50
CA ALA A 87 -7.81 -12.03 2.37
C ALA A 87 -7.01 -12.27 1.07
N SER A 88 -5.88 -11.59 0.92
CA SER A 88 -5.00 -11.71 -0.25
C SER A 88 -3.93 -12.80 -0.15
N GLU A 89 -3.75 -13.41 1.03
CA GLU A 89 -2.67 -14.36 1.31
C GLU A 89 -2.62 -15.55 0.35
N GLY A 90 -3.75 -16.19 0.08
CA GLY A 90 -3.82 -17.34 -0.82
C GLY A 90 -3.37 -17.04 -2.26
N PHE A 91 -3.51 -15.78 -2.69
CA PHE A 91 -3.06 -15.33 -4.00
C PHE A 91 -1.61 -14.83 -3.97
N LEU A 92 -1.28 -13.96 -3.01
CA LEU A 92 0.03 -13.30 -2.94
C LEU A 92 1.15 -14.27 -2.55
N LYS A 93 0.90 -15.29 -1.73
CA LYS A 93 1.95 -16.23 -1.28
C LYS A 93 2.62 -16.99 -2.44
N GLY A 94 1.92 -17.14 -3.57
CA GLY A 94 2.50 -17.78 -4.75
C GLY A 94 3.60 -16.99 -5.44
N PHE A 95 3.74 -15.69 -5.12
CA PHE A 95 4.51 -14.79 -5.98
C PHE A 95 5.09 -13.54 -5.29
N ALA A 96 4.57 -13.12 -4.14
CA ALA A 96 5.04 -11.97 -3.39
C ALA A 96 5.76 -12.40 -2.10
N THR A 97 6.90 -11.77 -1.83
CA THR A 97 7.61 -11.92 -0.56
C THR A 97 7.08 -10.89 0.43
N ARG A 98 6.71 -11.34 1.64
CA ARG A 98 6.37 -10.43 2.74
C ARG A 98 7.62 -9.79 3.32
N VAL A 99 7.59 -8.47 3.39
CA VAL A 99 8.66 -7.66 3.98
C VAL A 99 8.11 -6.67 4.99
N CYS A 100 8.92 -6.32 5.96
CA CYS A 100 8.63 -5.28 6.93
C CYS A 100 9.79 -4.28 7.00
N LEU A 101 9.50 -3.05 7.42
CA LEU A 101 10.55 -2.07 7.69
C LEU A 101 11.35 -2.49 8.92
N ASP A 102 12.58 -2.00 9.00
CA ASP A 102 13.33 -2.04 10.25
C ASP A 102 12.65 -1.09 11.25
N PHE A 103 11.81 -1.65 12.11
CA PHE A 103 11.31 -0.94 13.27
C PHE A 103 12.43 -0.89 14.30
N ASP A 104 12.89 0.30 14.64
CA ASP A 104 13.63 0.47 15.87
C ASP A 104 12.62 0.51 17.02
N VAL A 105 12.46 -0.63 17.69
CA VAL A 105 11.55 -0.78 18.84
C VAL A 105 11.99 0.13 20.01
N GLY A 106 13.21 0.68 19.97
CA GLY A 106 13.73 1.64 20.93
C GLY A 106 13.49 3.12 20.59
N VAL A 107 12.99 3.43 19.38
CA VAL A 107 12.62 4.80 18.99
C VAL A 107 11.11 4.92 19.17
N ASP A 108 10.72 5.45 20.32
CA ASP A 108 9.32 5.79 20.58
C ASP A 108 8.85 6.76 19.47
N GLY A 109 7.80 6.37 18.75
CA GLY A 109 7.18 7.25 17.77
C GLY A 109 6.78 8.54 18.49
N GLY A 110 7.30 9.67 18.01
CA GLY A 110 7.17 10.96 18.69
C GLY A 110 5.76 11.17 19.22
N SER A 111 5.66 11.66 20.46
CA SER A 111 4.38 11.94 21.10
C SER A 111 3.50 12.81 20.20
N VAL A 112 2.18 12.88 20.45
CA VAL A 112 1.17 13.62 19.67
C VAL A 112 1.53 15.09 19.40
N PHE A 113 2.54 15.64 20.09
CA PHE A 113 3.04 17.00 19.97
C PHE A 113 4.47 17.12 19.42
N ASP A 114 5.14 16.02 19.09
CA ASP A 114 6.58 15.99 18.74
C ASP A 114 6.87 15.58 17.29
N SER A 115 5.85 15.07 16.57
CA SER A 115 5.94 14.79 15.14
C SER A 115 5.01 15.73 14.38
N GLU A 116 5.59 16.58 13.52
CA GLU A 116 4.89 17.50 12.61
C GLU A 116 3.87 16.82 11.66
N LEU A 117 3.71 15.50 11.76
CA LEU A 117 2.88 14.64 10.94
C LEU A 117 1.64 14.09 11.67
N VAL A 118 1.49 14.33 12.97
CA VAL A 118 0.47 13.67 13.78
C VAL A 118 -0.70 14.59 14.08
N LEU A 119 -1.80 14.43 13.32
CA LEU A 119 -3.09 15.06 13.62
C LEU A 119 -3.91 14.29 14.66
N ARG A 120 -3.55 13.03 14.95
CA ARG A 120 -4.15 12.15 15.95
C ARG A 120 -3.16 11.11 16.44
N LYS A 121 -3.23 10.79 17.73
CA LYS A 121 -2.40 9.77 18.38
C LYS A 121 -2.36 8.45 17.58
N GLU A 122 -1.15 7.95 17.38
CA GLU A 122 -0.90 6.64 16.81
C GLU A 122 -1.61 5.53 17.61
N PRO A 123 -2.07 4.45 16.95
CA PRO A 123 -2.69 3.34 17.66
C PRO A 123 -1.72 2.65 18.63
N PHE A 124 -0.42 2.60 18.30
CA PHE A 124 0.68 2.09 19.13
C PHE A 124 1.99 2.80 18.72
N GLY A 125 2.99 2.90 19.61
CA GLY A 125 4.26 3.53 19.28
C GLY A 125 5.02 2.82 18.16
N GLY A 126 5.69 3.59 17.30
CA GLY A 126 6.42 3.08 16.13
C GLY A 126 5.51 2.76 14.93
N CYS A 127 4.23 3.11 14.99
CA CYS A 127 3.38 3.10 13.82
C CYS A 127 3.79 4.23 12.88
N VAL A 128 3.59 4.03 11.59
CA VAL A 128 3.92 5.04 10.57
C VAL A 128 2.77 5.13 9.59
N SER A 129 2.58 6.30 8.98
CA SER A 129 1.60 6.44 7.90
C SER A 129 1.99 5.58 6.69
N THR A 130 1.01 5.25 5.84
CA THR A 130 1.25 4.51 4.59
C THR A 130 2.31 5.19 3.72
N VAL A 131 2.27 6.54 3.63
CA VAL A 131 3.23 7.33 2.83
C VAL A 131 4.64 7.24 3.42
N GLU A 132 4.79 7.36 4.74
CA GLU A 132 6.09 7.18 5.39
C GLU A 132 6.62 5.75 5.22
N ALA A 133 5.74 4.75 5.28
CA ALA A 133 6.13 3.36 5.06
C ALA A 133 6.68 3.16 3.64
N VAL A 134 5.99 3.72 2.64
CA VAL A 134 6.43 3.75 1.23
C VAL A 134 7.76 4.50 1.10
N ALA A 135 7.87 5.69 1.70
CA ALA A 135 9.06 6.53 1.62
C ALA A 135 10.30 5.79 2.16
N ARG A 136 10.20 5.20 3.35
CA ARG A 136 11.28 4.40 3.96
C ARG A 136 11.60 3.13 3.17
N ALA A 137 10.61 2.53 2.50
CA ALA A 137 10.86 1.37 1.65
C ALA A 137 11.62 1.77 0.37
N LEU A 138 11.16 2.82 -0.32
CA LEU A 138 11.80 3.32 -1.54
C LEU A 138 13.21 3.85 -1.28
N ARG A 139 13.46 4.41 -0.09
CA ARG A 139 14.81 4.78 0.36
C ARG A 139 15.85 3.68 0.18
N VAL A 140 15.43 2.42 0.41
CA VAL A 140 16.31 1.25 0.36
C VAL A 140 16.26 0.55 -1.00
N LEU A 141 15.13 0.67 -1.71
CA LEU A 141 14.90 -0.02 -2.98
C LEU A 141 15.39 0.75 -4.21
N GLU A 142 15.39 2.08 -4.15
CA GLU A 142 15.72 2.94 -5.30
C GLU A 142 17.14 3.52 -5.20
N VAL A 143 17.73 3.81 -6.36
CA VAL A 143 19.07 4.43 -6.45
C VAL A 143 19.07 5.82 -5.80
N ASP A 144 18.05 6.63 -6.11
CA ASP A 144 17.87 7.97 -5.57
C ASP A 144 16.97 7.98 -4.31
N GLY A 145 16.98 6.87 -3.56
CA GLY A 145 16.02 6.60 -2.50
C GLY A 145 15.96 7.69 -1.41
N GLY A 146 17.10 8.32 -1.08
CA GLY A 146 17.15 9.40 -0.10
C GLY A 146 16.36 10.64 -0.53
N GLU A 147 16.48 11.06 -1.80
CA GLU A 147 15.70 12.18 -2.33
C GLU A 147 14.22 11.80 -2.40
N ILE A 148 13.89 10.59 -2.86
CA ILE A 148 12.49 10.13 -2.93
C ILE A 148 11.82 10.17 -1.55
N GLU A 149 12.51 9.69 -0.51
CA GLU A 149 12.02 9.75 0.87
C GLU A 149 11.77 11.19 1.31
N GLU A 150 12.74 12.09 1.11
CA GLU A 150 12.64 13.50 1.48
C GLU A 150 11.43 14.17 0.81
N ARG A 151 11.24 13.94 -0.49
CA ARG A 151 10.13 14.53 -1.26
C ARG A 151 8.77 14.02 -0.78
N LEU A 152 8.63 12.71 -0.57
CA LEU A 152 7.38 12.10 -0.11
C LEU A 152 7.02 12.54 1.31
N VAL A 153 7.99 12.52 2.22
CA VAL A 153 7.80 12.99 3.60
C VAL A 153 7.54 14.50 3.63
N GLY A 154 8.21 15.29 2.80
CA GLY A 154 7.99 16.73 2.68
C GLY A 154 6.57 17.07 2.23
N ALA A 155 6.05 16.37 1.22
CA ALA A 155 4.65 16.54 0.78
C ALA A 155 3.65 16.17 1.87
N LEU A 156 3.91 15.08 2.61
CA LEU A 156 3.10 14.67 3.75
C LEU A 156 3.12 15.74 4.87
N ARG A 157 4.29 16.31 5.19
CA ARG A 157 4.44 17.41 6.17
C ARG A 157 3.65 18.64 5.76
N ALA A 158 3.77 19.08 4.51
CA ALA A 158 3.01 20.23 4.01
C ALA A 158 1.50 19.99 4.12
N MET A 159 1.01 18.82 3.70
CA MET A 159 -0.41 18.45 3.80
C MET A 159 -0.90 18.45 5.25
N VAL A 160 -0.14 17.84 6.16
CA VAL A 160 -0.49 17.82 7.59
C VAL A 160 -0.48 19.24 8.17
N GLY A 161 0.48 20.08 7.79
CA GLY A 161 0.54 21.49 8.17
C GLY A 161 -0.74 22.24 7.79
N PHE A 162 -1.20 22.13 6.55
CA PHE A 162 -2.46 22.74 6.10
C PHE A 162 -3.68 22.23 6.88
N GLN A 163 -3.71 20.94 7.20
CA GLN A 163 -4.79 20.34 7.98
C GLN A 163 -4.76 20.85 9.44
N ALA A 164 -3.58 20.94 10.05
CA ALA A 164 -3.41 21.48 11.39
C ALA A 164 -3.84 22.94 11.47
N ASP A 165 -3.44 23.77 10.50
CA ASP A 165 -3.82 25.17 10.41
C ASP A 165 -5.34 25.36 10.25
N HIS A 166 -6.00 24.50 9.47
CA HIS A 166 -7.45 24.52 9.32
C HIS A 166 -8.21 24.16 10.61
N LEU A 167 -7.58 23.37 11.49
CA LEU A 167 -8.15 22.95 12.77
C LEU A 167 -7.91 23.98 13.89
N LYS A 168 -6.92 24.88 13.75
CA LYS A 168 -6.69 25.98 14.69
C LYS A 168 -7.94 26.88 14.74
N GLY A 169 -8.53 27.02 15.93
CA GLY A 169 -9.71 27.88 16.18
C GLY A 169 -11.07 27.22 15.93
N LYS A 170 -11.13 25.92 15.57
CA LYS A 170 -12.39 25.16 15.54
C LYS A 170 -12.45 24.21 16.73
N ASP A 171 -13.53 24.28 17.52
CA ASP A 171 -13.84 23.22 18.48
C ASP A 171 -14.05 21.91 17.73
N VAL A 172 -13.01 21.07 17.70
CA VAL A 172 -13.08 19.73 17.12
C VAL A 172 -13.97 18.89 18.04
N ARG A 173 -15.29 18.94 17.83
CA ARG A 173 -16.25 18.12 18.57
C ARG A 173 -15.81 16.67 18.44
N ALA A 174 -15.48 16.04 19.57
CA ALA A 174 -15.19 14.62 19.61
C ALA A 174 -16.34 13.86 18.95
N ARG A 175 -16.02 12.95 18.02
CA ARG A 175 -17.03 12.14 17.34
C ARG A 175 -17.93 11.49 18.40
N PRO A 176 -19.25 11.75 18.41
CA PRO A 176 -20.15 11.16 19.38
C PRO A 176 -20.02 9.64 19.32
N LYS A 177 -19.59 9.01 20.42
CA LYS A 177 -19.57 7.55 20.52
C LYS A 177 -21.03 7.11 20.58
N MET A 178 -21.51 6.39 19.56
CA MET A 178 -22.79 5.70 19.65
C MET A 178 -22.72 4.72 20.83
N GLY A 179 -23.56 4.96 21.85
CA GLY A 179 -23.65 4.10 23.02
C GLY A 179 -24.06 2.69 22.61
N LYS A 180 -23.34 1.67 23.09
CA LYS A 180 -23.77 0.28 22.96
C LYS A 180 -25.08 0.12 23.72
N LYS A 181 -26.14 -0.25 23.02
CA LYS A 181 -27.46 -0.56 23.60
C LYS A 181 -27.33 -1.88 24.38
N ASN A 182 -27.00 -1.82 25.66
CA ASN A 182 -27.05 -2.96 26.56
C ASN A 182 -28.51 -3.29 26.88
N GLY A 183 -29.12 -4.19 26.11
CA GLY A 183 -30.40 -4.82 26.45
C GLY A 183 -30.16 -6.13 27.21
N LYS A 184 -30.03 -6.05 28.54
CA LYS A 184 -30.33 -7.17 29.44
C LYS A 184 -31.76 -6.96 29.95
N GLU A 185 -32.67 -7.88 29.65
CA GLU A 185 -33.76 -8.15 30.59
C GLU A 185 -33.88 -9.66 30.82
N LYS A 186 -33.47 -10.05 32.04
CA LYS A 186 -33.85 -11.30 32.67
C LYS A 186 -35.34 -11.24 32.98
N ARG A 187 -36.11 -12.28 32.64
CA ARG A 187 -37.27 -12.68 33.43
C ARG A 187 -37.23 -14.20 33.64
N ARG A 188 -36.86 -14.58 34.86
CA ARG A 188 -37.37 -15.79 35.52
C ARG A 188 -38.80 -15.47 35.96
N ILE A 189 -39.75 -16.33 35.66
CA ILE A 189 -40.54 -17.16 36.59
C ILE A 189 -40.93 -18.39 35.78
#